data_AF-A0A0X3NTQ7-F1
#
_entry.id   AF-A0A0X3NTQ7-F1
#
_cell.length_a   1.000
_cell.length_b   1.000
_cell.length_c   1.000
_cell.angle_alpha   90.00
_cell.angle_beta   90.00
_cell.angle_gamma   90.00
#
_symmetry.space_group_name_H-M   'P 1'
#
loop_
_entity.id
_entity.type
_entity.pdbx_description
1 polymer ?
#
loop_
_entity_poly.entity_id
_entity_poly.type
_entity_poly.pdbx_seq_one_letter_code
_entity_poly.pdbx_strand_id
1 'polypeptide(L)'
;MNVCRFSFSRTYAPHVIVSCEDYVCIPRNQPLTWLLSRLILTHRIPKFAEKDFSDALQAFLEEEEKKLYDKSASHLYAEFLSDDSNGEKIAADLETAVDERTTSRHQLESLADEEIFGQAYARIVQSATAMDLVQLEHSFAVAVETEITERKRALNDLQKINLEETAALIAKGGSDEAVSELQRRFHSDYEILKTQWDSRISELKELQRRNYRSFVMSVEEQLPQSLSPPAATVGRGVAPSSKVTRLNATPSQILNESAKTPHRGSITHAPMSPHEPRSESFMVELGRQLRTSYNLKLIQADPLNLITIVGSGLSGPPSER
;
A
#
# COMPACT_ATOMS: atom_id res chain seq x y z
N MET A 1 11.32 37.95 -0.65
CA MET A 1 12.47 37.54 0.20
C MET A 1 12.30 38.24 1.53
N ASN A 2 12.25 37.49 2.64
CA ASN A 2 12.20 38.11 3.97
C ASN A 2 13.60 38.62 4.31
N VAL A 3 13.69 39.93 4.49
CA VAL A 3 14.93 40.64 4.82
C VAL A 3 14.85 41.00 6.30
N CYS A 4 15.78 40.50 7.09
CA CYS A 4 15.84 40.73 8.53
C CYS A 4 17.04 41.63 8.85
N ARG A 5 16.87 42.54 9.80
CA ARG A 5 17.95 43.45 10.24
C ARG A 5 18.80 42.71 11.26
N PHE A 6 20.07 42.49 10.93
CA PHE A 6 21.06 41.94 11.82
C PHE A 6 21.88 43.08 12.43
N SER A 7 22.02 43.08 13.75
CA SER A 7 22.90 44.01 14.46
C SER A 7 23.82 43.25 15.42
N PHE A 8 25.09 43.61 15.38
CA PHE A 8 26.14 43.10 16.24
C PHE A 8 26.90 44.28 16.83
N SER A 9 27.13 44.28 18.13
CA SER A 9 27.99 45.25 18.80
C SER A 9 28.63 44.60 20.00
N ARG A 10 29.96 44.52 20.02
CA ARG A 10 30.70 43.93 21.13
C ARG A 10 31.98 44.72 21.43
N THR A 11 32.21 44.95 22.71
CA THR A 11 33.41 45.60 23.24
C THR A 11 34.40 44.54 23.68
N TYR A 12 35.65 44.65 23.21
CA TYR A 12 36.72 43.70 23.51
C TYR A 12 37.68 44.28 24.56
N ALA A 13 38.65 45.07 24.10
CA ALA A 13 39.55 45.86 24.94
C ALA A 13 38.86 47.19 25.33
N PRO A 14 39.33 47.94 26.35
CA PRO A 14 38.60 49.09 26.92
C PRO A 14 38.16 50.18 25.92
N HIS A 15 38.69 50.19 24.69
CA HIS A 15 38.32 51.13 23.63
C HIS A 15 38.14 50.49 22.24
N VAL A 16 38.01 49.16 22.13
CA VAL A 16 37.79 48.49 20.82
C VAL A 16 36.37 47.95 20.77
N ILE A 17 35.52 48.66 20.04
CA ILE A 17 34.13 48.29 19.77
C ILE A 17 34.06 47.81 18.33
N VAL A 18 33.58 46.59 18.11
CA VAL A 18 33.26 46.07 16.79
C VAL A 18 31.74 46.10 16.67
N SER A 19 31.23 46.91 15.75
CA SER A 19 29.81 46.96 15.44
C SER A 19 29.56 46.72 13.96
N CYS A 20 28.48 46.02 13.66
CA CYS A 20 28.02 45.69 12.33
C CYS A 20 26.49 45.80 12.33
N GLU A 21 25.95 46.44 11.30
CA GLU A 21 24.52 46.51 11.07
C GLU A 21 24.25 46.30 9.59
N ASP A 22 23.48 45.28 9.27
CA ASP A 22 23.20 44.92 7.88
C ASP A 22 21.83 44.24 7.73
N TYR A 23 21.29 44.30 6.52
CA TYR A 23 20.05 43.64 6.15
C TYR A 23 20.37 42.29 5.50
N VAL A 24 20.03 41.22 6.21
CA VAL A 24 20.36 39.85 5.85
C VAL A 24 19.14 39.13 5.31
N CYS A 25 19.29 38.46 4.18
CA CYS A 25 18.30 37.51 3.67
C CYS A 25 18.59 36.14 4.28
N ILE A 26 17.58 35.50 4.87
CA ILE A 26 17.72 34.16 5.44
C ILE A 26 17.99 33.18 4.27
N PRO A 27 19.15 32.51 4.24
CA PRO A 27 19.53 31.65 3.12
C PRO A 27 18.68 30.37 3.14
N ARG A 28 17.69 30.24 2.24
CA ARG A 28 16.91 29.00 2.14
C ARG A 28 17.69 27.84 1.50
N ASN A 29 18.58 28.15 0.55
CA ASN A 29 19.30 27.16 -0.27
C ASN A 29 20.81 27.45 -0.37
N GLN A 30 21.36 28.36 0.45
CA GLN A 30 22.78 28.72 0.39
C GLN A 30 23.49 28.44 1.70
N PRO A 31 24.77 28.04 1.66
CA PRO A 31 25.53 27.73 2.86
C PRO A 31 25.78 29.01 3.68
N LEU A 32 25.61 28.89 5.01
CA LEU A 32 25.85 29.96 5.99
C LEU A 32 27.25 30.59 5.85
N THR A 33 28.24 29.77 5.49
CA THR A 33 29.64 30.18 5.30
C THR A 33 29.80 31.26 4.24
N TRP A 34 28.95 31.27 3.20
CA TRP A 34 28.98 32.29 2.16
C TRP A 34 28.55 33.65 2.70
N LEU A 35 27.43 33.68 3.45
CA LEU A 35 26.90 34.89 4.05
C LEU A 35 27.87 35.45 5.10
N LEU A 36 28.43 34.57 5.94
CA LEU A 36 29.43 34.91 6.94
C LEU A 36 30.65 35.56 6.28
N SER A 37 31.22 34.91 5.25
CA SER A 37 32.37 35.43 4.51
C SER A 37 32.09 36.79 3.87
N ARG A 38 30.89 36.96 3.30
CA ARG A 38 30.47 38.24 2.70
C ARG A 38 30.43 39.36 3.74
N LEU A 39 29.83 39.12 4.91
CA LEU A 39 29.68 40.11 5.96
C LEU A 39 31.02 40.47 6.61
N ILE A 40 31.89 39.48 6.86
CA ILE A 40 33.24 39.71 7.40
C ILE A 40 34.06 40.62 6.48
N LEU A 41 34.03 40.35 5.17
CA LEU A 41 34.76 41.15 4.18
C LEU A 41 34.17 42.56 4.02
N THR A 42 32.84 42.68 4.04
CA THR A 42 32.14 43.96 3.81
C THR A 42 32.33 44.90 4.99
N HIS A 43 32.19 44.41 6.22
CA HIS A 43 32.29 45.20 7.45
C HIS A 43 33.69 45.20 8.07
N ARG A 44 34.66 44.57 7.40
CA ARG A 44 36.07 44.45 7.85
C ARG A 44 36.18 43.96 9.29
N ILE A 45 35.45 42.90 9.61
CA ILE A 45 35.43 42.31 10.96
C ILE A 45 36.83 41.75 11.28
N PRO A 46 37.48 42.18 12.37
CA PRO A 46 38.79 41.67 12.74
C PRO A 46 38.75 40.19 13.13
N LYS A 47 39.84 39.45 12.84
CA LYS A 47 39.95 38.01 13.14
C LYS A 47 39.68 37.63 14.60
N PHE A 48 40.02 38.51 15.55
CA PHE A 48 39.77 38.26 16.98
C PHE A 48 38.28 38.32 17.34
N ALA A 49 37.46 39.01 16.55
CA ALA A 49 36.01 39.16 16.74
C ALA A 49 35.20 38.22 15.83
N GLU A 50 35.84 37.54 14.89
CA GLU A 50 35.22 36.70 13.87
C GLU A 50 34.41 35.55 14.46
N LYS A 51 34.93 34.89 15.51
CA LYS A 51 34.23 33.80 16.20
C LYS A 51 32.94 34.29 16.85
N ASP A 52 33.03 35.35 17.64
CA ASP A 52 31.87 35.93 18.32
C ASP A 52 30.82 36.47 17.34
N PHE A 53 31.29 37.04 16.22
CA PHE A 53 30.44 37.50 15.13
C PHE A 53 29.73 36.32 14.45
N SER A 54 30.46 35.23 14.18
CA SER A 54 29.91 34.01 13.59
C SER A 54 28.86 33.38 14.49
N ASP A 55 29.14 33.23 15.78
CA ASP A 55 28.22 32.66 16.76
C ASP A 55 26.96 33.53 16.88
N ALA A 56 27.10 34.87 16.90
CA ALA A 56 25.99 35.79 16.95
C ALA A 56 25.13 35.78 15.66
N LEU A 57 25.77 35.71 14.49
CA LEU A 57 25.08 35.62 13.20
C LEU A 57 24.33 34.29 13.06
N GLN A 58 24.94 33.19 13.48
CA GLN A 58 24.32 31.87 13.46
C GLN A 58 23.09 31.83 14.39
N ALA A 59 23.23 32.28 15.64
CA ALA A 59 22.11 32.33 16.59
C ALA A 59 20.97 33.23 16.08
N PHE A 60 21.29 34.37 15.46
CA PHE A 60 20.29 35.23 14.84
C PHE A 60 19.55 34.53 13.69
N LEU A 61 20.29 33.84 12.82
CA LEU A 61 19.69 33.14 11.68
C LEU A 61 18.83 31.96 12.12
N GLU A 62 19.26 31.17 13.08
CA GLU A 62 18.47 30.06 13.63
C GLU A 62 17.14 30.57 14.23
N GLU A 63 17.19 31.68 14.98
CA GLU A 63 16.01 32.29 15.58
C GLU A 63 15.06 32.87 14.52
N GLU A 64 15.58 33.58 13.52
CA GLU A 64 14.76 34.15 12.46
C GLU A 64 14.23 33.08 11.49
N GLU A 65 15.01 32.05 11.19
CA GLU A 65 14.58 30.88 10.43
C GLU A 65 13.44 30.16 11.14
N LYS A 66 13.59 29.91 12.45
CA LYS A 66 12.54 29.34 13.28
C LYS A 66 11.28 30.19 13.26
N LYS A 67 11.37 31.51 13.47
CA LYS A 67 10.20 32.41 13.39
C LYS A 67 9.52 32.37 12.02
N LEU A 68 10.30 32.26 10.93
CA LEU A 68 9.74 32.12 9.60
C LEU A 68 9.01 30.79 9.41
N TYR A 69 9.59 29.68 9.87
CA TYR A 69 8.93 28.38 9.84
C TYR A 69 7.68 28.37 10.70
N ASP A 70 7.75 28.86 11.93
CA ASP A 70 6.61 28.94 12.84
C ASP A 70 5.49 29.80 12.24
N LYS A 71 5.83 30.95 11.65
CA LYS A 71 4.85 31.80 10.96
C LYS A 71 4.24 31.13 9.73
N SER A 72 5.07 30.47 8.92
CA SER A 72 4.62 29.76 7.72
C SER A 72 3.76 28.55 8.07
N ALA A 73 4.16 27.76 9.06
CA ALA A 73 3.42 26.60 9.55
C ALA A 73 2.11 27.05 10.19
N SER A 74 2.12 28.10 11.02
CA SER A 74 0.90 28.66 11.61
C SER A 74 -0.05 29.17 10.53
N HIS A 75 0.46 29.81 9.47
CA HIS A 75 -0.35 30.24 8.34
C HIS A 75 -0.99 29.06 7.61
N LEU A 76 -0.19 28.04 7.25
CA LEU A 76 -0.68 26.84 6.58
C LEU A 76 -1.70 26.08 7.44
N TYR A 77 -1.49 26.04 8.75
CA TYR A 77 -2.43 25.42 9.69
C TYR A 77 -3.73 26.23 9.82
N ALA A 78 -3.65 27.56 9.86
CA ALA A 78 -4.83 28.42 9.88
C ALA A 78 -5.61 28.35 8.55
N GLU A 79 -4.90 28.29 7.41
CA GLU A 79 -5.47 28.06 6.09
C GLU A 79 -6.13 26.69 6.00
N PHE A 80 -5.50 25.66 6.55
CA PHE A 80 -6.08 24.32 6.65
C PHE A 80 -7.38 24.33 7.45
N LEU A 81 -7.41 24.99 8.61
CA LEU A 81 -8.60 25.14 9.46
C LEU A 81 -9.68 26.05 8.88
N SER A 82 -9.38 26.83 7.83
CA SER A 82 -10.36 27.73 7.22
C SER A 82 -11.37 27.01 6.31
N ASP A 83 -11.03 25.82 5.84
CA ASP A 83 -11.90 24.96 5.02
C ASP A 83 -11.87 23.53 5.57
N ASP A 84 -12.98 23.11 6.17
CA ASP A 84 -13.16 21.76 6.73
C ASP A 84 -13.01 20.65 5.67
N SER A 85 -13.14 20.98 4.37
CA SER A 85 -12.96 20.04 3.25
C SER A 85 -11.48 19.71 2.96
N ASN A 86 -10.53 20.48 3.50
CA ASN A 86 -9.10 20.28 3.22
C ASN A 86 -8.60 18.89 3.66
N GLY A 87 -9.06 18.39 4.80
CA GLY A 87 -8.69 17.05 5.27
C GLY A 87 -9.16 15.95 4.31
N GLU A 88 -10.36 16.10 3.78
CA GLU A 88 -10.97 15.15 2.84
C GLU A 88 -10.29 15.19 1.47
N LYS A 89 -9.87 16.37 1.00
CA LYS A 89 -9.05 16.52 -0.22
C LYS A 89 -7.69 15.84 -0.08
N ILE A 90 -6.98 16.05 1.02
CA ILE A 90 -5.68 15.41 1.26
C ILE A 90 -5.84 13.89 1.33
N ALA A 91 -6.89 13.39 1.99
CA ALA A 91 -7.19 11.97 2.03
C ALA A 91 -7.46 11.40 0.63
N ALA A 92 -8.26 12.09 -0.19
CA ALA A 92 -8.55 11.68 -1.55
C ALA A 92 -7.31 11.71 -2.46
N ASP A 93 -6.45 12.73 -2.33
CA ASP A 93 -5.19 12.82 -3.07
C ASP A 93 -4.23 11.69 -2.68
N LEU A 94 -4.16 11.37 -1.38
CA LEU A 94 -3.35 10.26 -0.88
C LEU A 94 -3.88 8.90 -1.36
N GLU A 95 -5.20 8.69 -1.31
CA GLU A 95 -5.85 7.47 -1.82
C GLU A 95 -5.54 7.30 -3.31
N THR A 96 -5.69 8.38 -4.09
CA THR A 96 -5.36 8.40 -5.52
C THR A 96 -3.89 8.03 -5.76
N ALA A 97 -2.95 8.63 -5.02
CA ALA A 97 -1.52 8.35 -5.17
C ALA A 97 -1.15 6.90 -4.80
N VAL A 98 -1.79 6.34 -3.76
CA VAL A 98 -1.60 4.95 -3.35
C VAL A 98 -2.18 3.99 -4.39
N ASP A 99 -3.36 4.27 -4.92
CA ASP A 99 -4.01 3.48 -5.96
C ASP A 99 -3.19 3.46 -7.25
N GLU A 100 -2.67 4.61 -7.68
CA GLU A 100 -1.78 4.71 -8.85
C GLU A 100 -0.50 3.88 -8.65
N ARG A 101 0.11 3.95 -7.47
CA ARG A 101 1.35 3.25 -7.15
C ARG A 101 1.15 1.74 -7.03
N THR A 102 0.06 1.31 -6.41
CA THR A 102 -0.27 -0.12 -6.30
C THR A 102 -0.65 -0.70 -7.66
N THR A 103 -1.42 0.02 -8.46
CA THR A 103 -1.82 -0.41 -9.81
C THR A 103 -0.63 -0.50 -10.75
N SER A 104 0.23 0.52 -10.80
CA SER A 104 1.43 0.52 -11.66
C SER A 104 2.39 -0.63 -11.33
N ARG A 105 2.57 -0.95 -10.05
CA ARG A 105 3.42 -2.09 -9.64
C ARG A 105 2.80 -3.44 -10.01
N HIS A 106 1.49 -3.63 -9.81
CA HIS A 106 0.81 -4.87 -10.20
C HIS A 106 0.78 -5.07 -11.73
N GLN A 107 0.67 -3.99 -12.51
CA GLN A 107 0.65 -4.08 -13.98
C GLN A 107 1.98 -4.58 -14.56
N LEU A 108 3.13 -4.22 -13.97
CA LEU A 108 4.43 -4.60 -14.52
C LEU A 108 4.73 -6.10 -14.41
N GLU A 109 4.31 -6.75 -13.31
CA GLU A 109 4.53 -8.19 -13.08
C GLU A 109 3.44 -9.07 -13.72
N SER A 110 2.19 -8.60 -13.75
CA SER A 110 1.04 -9.38 -14.27
C SER A 110 0.96 -9.40 -15.80
N LEU A 111 1.38 -8.34 -16.51
CA LEU A 111 1.22 -8.28 -17.96
C LEU A 111 2.11 -9.28 -18.70
N ALA A 112 3.32 -9.55 -18.22
CA ALA A 112 4.20 -10.52 -18.86
C ALA A 112 3.70 -11.97 -18.73
N ASP A 113 3.29 -12.39 -17.52
CA ASP A 113 2.85 -13.77 -17.26
C ASP A 113 1.46 -14.06 -17.87
N GLU A 114 0.54 -13.09 -17.86
CA GLU A 114 -0.77 -13.28 -18.51
C GLU A 114 -0.70 -13.21 -20.02
N GLU A 115 0.21 -12.42 -20.60
CA GLU A 115 0.45 -12.44 -22.04
C GLU A 115 1.05 -13.78 -22.49
N ILE A 116 2.01 -14.33 -21.73
CA ILE A 116 2.59 -15.65 -22.00
C ILE A 116 1.51 -16.73 -21.95
N PHE A 117 0.66 -16.73 -20.92
CA PHE A 117 -0.45 -17.68 -20.82
C PHE A 117 -1.47 -17.51 -21.95
N GLY A 118 -1.84 -16.27 -22.30
CA GLY A 118 -2.76 -16.00 -23.40
C GLY A 118 -2.23 -16.52 -24.74
N GLN A 119 -0.93 -16.36 -25.00
CA GLN A 119 -0.28 -16.91 -26.19
C GLN A 119 -0.26 -18.45 -26.19
N ALA A 120 0.09 -19.07 -25.07
CA ALA A 120 0.11 -20.52 -24.92
C ALA A 120 -1.30 -21.13 -25.12
N TYR A 121 -2.30 -20.52 -24.49
CA TYR A 121 -3.69 -20.90 -24.64
C TYR A 121 -4.16 -20.83 -26.11
N ALA A 122 -3.88 -19.72 -26.79
CA ALA A 122 -4.25 -19.55 -28.20
C ALA A 122 -3.63 -20.60 -29.12
N ARG A 123 -2.37 -21.01 -28.86
CA ARG A 123 -1.69 -22.07 -29.60
C ARG A 123 -2.30 -23.44 -29.34
N ILE A 124 -2.65 -23.77 -28.10
CA ILE A 124 -3.28 -25.05 -27.74
C ILE A 124 -4.67 -25.18 -28.34
N VAL A 125 -5.47 -24.10 -28.35
CA VAL A 125 -6.80 -24.11 -28.97
C VAL A 125 -6.71 -24.42 -30.48
N GLN A 126 -5.61 -24.05 -31.13
CA GLN A 126 -5.36 -24.34 -32.54
C GLN A 126 -4.64 -25.68 -32.78
N SER A 127 -4.18 -26.34 -31.70
CA SER A 127 -3.44 -27.59 -31.78
C SER A 127 -4.37 -28.81 -31.68
N ALA A 128 -3.82 -30.00 -31.92
CA ALA A 128 -4.54 -31.26 -31.76
C ALA A 128 -4.95 -31.54 -30.30
N THR A 129 -4.40 -30.83 -29.32
CA THR A 129 -4.66 -30.99 -27.87
C THR A 129 -5.88 -30.18 -27.40
N ALA A 130 -6.54 -29.41 -28.28
CA ALA A 130 -7.72 -28.62 -27.94
C ALA A 130 -8.86 -29.48 -27.34
N MET A 131 -9.02 -30.72 -27.82
CA MET A 131 -10.04 -31.64 -27.29
C MET A 131 -9.74 -32.05 -25.84
N ASP A 132 -8.48 -32.26 -25.49
CA ASP A 132 -8.07 -32.62 -24.12
C ASP A 132 -8.31 -31.44 -23.16
N LEU A 133 -8.09 -30.22 -23.63
CA LEU A 133 -8.40 -28.99 -22.89
C LEU A 133 -9.91 -28.87 -22.59
N VAL A 134 -10.77 -29.15 -23.57
CA VAL A 134 -12.24 -29.15 -23.41
C VAL A 134 -12.70 -30.26 -22.46
N GLN A 135 -12.09 -31.46 -22.54
CA GLN A 135 -12.40 -32.55 -21.59
C GLN A 135 -12.03 -32.17 -20.16
N LEU A 136 -10.87 -31.52 -19.98
CA LEU A 136 -10.43 -31.04 -18.67
C LEU A 136 -11.41 -30.00 -18.10
N GLU A 137 -11.82 -29.02 -18.91
CA GLU A 137 -12.82 -28.02 -18.52
C GLU A 137 -14.16 -28.65 -18.16
N HIS A 138 -14.63 -29.60 -18.97
CA HIS A 138 -15.86 -30.34 -18.68
C HIS A 138 -15.77 -31.09 -17.35
N SER A 139 -14.65 -31.77 -17.09
CA SER A 139 -14.43 -32.48 -15.83
C SER A 139 -14.48 -31.55 -14.61
N PHE A 140 -13.93 -30.34 -14.74
CA PHE A 140 -13.95 -29.31 -13.70
C PHE A 140 -15.36 -28.76 -13.48
N ALA A 141 -16.11 -28.52 -14.56
CA ALA A 141 -17.49 -28.07 -14.50
C ALA A 141 -18.38 -29.10 -13.77
N VAL A 142 -18.23 -30.40 -14.08
CA VAL A 142 -18.96 -31.48 -13.41
C VAL A 142 -18.61 -31.50 -11.92
N ALA A 143 -17.32 -31.42 -11.55
CA ALA A 143 -16.91 -31.42 -10.15
C ALA A 143 -17.47 -30.20 -9.37
N VAL A 144 -17.45 -29.00 -9.96
CA VAL A 144 -18.03 -27.81 -9.32
C VAL A 144 -19.54 -27.93 -9.19
N GLU A 145 -20.23 -28.44 -10.21
CA GLU A 145 -21.68 -28.66 -10.14
C GLU A 145 -22.02 -29.65 -9.02
N THR A 146 -21.24 -30.75 -8.86
CA THR A 146 -21.47 -31.69 -7.76
C THR A 146 -21.39 -31.01 -6.39
N GLU A 147 -20.38 -30.19 -6.13
CA GLU A 147 -20.23 -29.43 -4.88
C GLU A 147 -21.36 -28.42 -4.67
N ILE A 148 -21.81 -27.75 -5.72
CA ILE A 148 -22.95 -26.82 -5.66
C ILE A 148 -24.24 -27.58 -5.33
N THR A 149 -24.46 -28.74 -5.94
CA THR A 149 -25.66 -29.57 -5.65
C THR A 149 -25.64 -30.12 -4.23
N GLU A 150 -24.48 -30.52 -3.71
CA GLU A 150 -24.31 -30.97 -2.32
C GLU A 150 -24.56 -29.84 -1.32
N ARG A 151 -24.00 -28.65 -1.56
CA ARG A 151 -24.30 -27.46 -0.78
C ARG A 151 -25.80 -27.18 -0.73
N LYS A 152 -26.47 -27.16 -1.89
CA LYS A 152 -27.92 -26.92 -1.97
C LYS A 152 -28.70 -27.97 -1.17
N ARG A 153 -28.32 -29.24 -1.28
CA ARG A 153 -28.94 -30.33 -0.51
C ARG A 153 -28.77 -30.10 0.99
N ALA A 154 -27.55 -29.89 1.46
CA ALA A 154 -27.24 -29.72 2.87
C ALA A 154 -27.96 -28.50 3.50
N LEU A 155 -28.01 -27.37 2.78
CA LEU A 155 -28.72 -26.18 3.26
C LEU A 155 -30.24 -26.39 3.29
N ASN A 156 -30.81 -27.09 2.29
CA ASN A 156 -32.23 -27.44 2.28
C ASN A 156 -32.60 -28.42 3.40
N ASP A 157 -31.73 -29.40 3.69
CA ASP A 157 -31.94 -30.35 4.78
C ASP A 157 -31.96 -29.63 6.13
N LEU A 158 -31.03 -28.69 6.37
CA LEU A 158 -31.01 -27.89 7.58
C LEU A 158 -32.27 -27.01 7.70
N GLN A 159 -32.70 -26.39 6.60
CA GLN A 159 -33.94 -25.61 6.56
C GLN A 159 -35.17 -26.46 6.87
N LYS A 160 -35.23 -27.69 6.32
CA LYS A 160 -36.31 -28.64 6.59
C LYS A 160 -36.36 -29.03 8.06
N ILE A 161 -35.21 -29.34 8.67
CA ILE A 161 -35.11 -29.66 10.11
C ILE A 161 -35.64 -28.49 10.94
N ASN A 162 -35.21 -27.25 10.65
CA ASN A 162 -35.69 -26.09 11.39
C ASN A 162 -37.20 -25.88 11.27
N LEU A 163 -37.78 -26.09 10.08
CA LEU A 163 -39.22 -26.01 9.87
C LEU A 163 -39.97 -27.07 10.71
N GLU A 164 -39.48 -28.31 10.73
CA GLU A 164 -40.05 -29.41 11.51
C GLU A 164 -39.96 -29.14 13.03
N GLU A 165 -38.81 -28.66 13.51
CA GLU A 165 -38.60 -28.31 14.92
C GLU A 165 -39.46 -27.12 15.35
N THR A 166 -39.56 -26.09 14.51
CA THR A 166 -40.39 -24.90 14.77
C THR A 166 -41.87 -25.28 14.82
N ALA A 167 -42.35 -26.10 13.86
CA ALA A 167 -43.72 -26.59 13.86
C ALA A 167 -44.03 -27.45 15.10
N ALA A 168 -43.11 -28.32 15.50
CA ALA A 168 -43.26 -29.14 16.70
C ALA A 168 -43.28 -28.31 17.99
N LEU A 169 -42.47 -27.24 18.04
CA LEU A 169 -42.42 -26.35 19.20
C LEU A 169 -43.71 -25.54 19.35
N ILE A 170 -44.25 -25.03 18.24
CA ILE A 170 -45.55 -24.34 18.21
C ILE A 170 -46.67 -25.30 18.61
N ALA A 171 -46.69 -26.52 18.06
CA ALA A 171 -47.72 -27.52 18.38
C ALA A 171 -47.74 -27.93 19.86
N LYS A 172 -46.61 -27.82 20.56
CA LYS A 172 -46.48 -28.09 22.00
C LYS A 172 -46.81 -26.89 22.89
N GLY A 173 -47.24 -25.76 22.33
CA GLY A 173 -47.48 -24.52 23.07
C GLY A 173 -46.20 -23.85 23.56
N GLY A 174 -45.11 -23.98 22.81
CA GLY A 174 -43.84 -23.33 23.13
C GLY A 174 -43.95 -21.81 23.21
N SER A 175 -43.15 -21.20 24.07
CA SER A 175 -43.07 -19.74 24.20
C SER A 175 -42.38 -19.11 22.98
N ASP A 176 -42.78 -17.89 22.64
CA ASP A 176 -42.12 -17.06 21.61
C ASP A 176 -40.61 -16.92 21.84
N GLU A 177 -40.15 -16.92 23.09
CA GLU A 177 -38.71 -16.88 23.40
C GLU A 177 -38.00 -18.17 22.96
N ALA A 178 -38.64 -19.33 23.13
CA ALA A 178 -38.08 -20.61 22.71
C ALA A 178 -38.01 -20.71 21.17
N VAL A 179 -39.02 -20.18 20.47
CA VAL A 179 -39.00 -20.09 19.00
C VAL A 179 -37.90 -19.12 18.55
N SER A 180 -37.76 -17.97 19.20
CA SER A 180 -36.73 -16.98 18.89
C SER A 180 -35.32 -17.55 19.08
N GLU A 181 -35.10 -18.31 20.15
CA GLU A 181 -33.83 -18.99 20.40
C GLU A 181 -33.54 -20.08 19.37
N LEU A 182 -34.53 -20.87 18.99
CA LEU A 182 -34.41 -21.87 17.93
C LEU A 182 -34.01 -21.22 16.59
N GLN A 183 -34.62 -20.08 16.26
CA GLN A 183 -34.30 -19.35 15.03
C GLN A 183 -32.90 -18.73 15.06
N ARG A 184 -32.44 -18.23 16.22
CA ARG A 184 -31.05 -17.76 16.39
C ARG A 184 -30.03 -18.88 16.13
N ARG A 185 -30.28 -20.07 16.67
CA ARG A 185 -29.41 -21.24 16.45
C ARG A 185 -29.40 -21.66 14.99
N PHE A 186 -30.57 -21.79 14.37
CA PHE A 186 -30.67 -22.11 12.95
C PHE A 186 -29.92 -21.12 12.07
N HIS A 187 -30.08 -19.80 12.30
CA HIS A 187 -29.39 -18.80 11.49
C HIS A 187 -27.86 -18.89 11.65
N SER A 188 -27.39 -19.10 12.88
CA SER A 188 -25.97 -19.35 13.16
C SER A 188 -25.45 -20.58 12.42
N ASP A 189 -26.13 -21.72 12.55
CA ASP A 189 -25.73 -22.99 11.93
C ASP A 189 -25.79 -22.90 10.40
N TYR A 190 -26.79 -22.22 9.86
CA TYR A 190 -26.96 -21.99 8.43
C TYR A 190 -25.81 -21.16 7.86
N GLU A 191 -25.45 -20.04 8.49
CA GLU A 191 -24.35 -19.20 8.00
C GLU A 191 -22.98 -19.89 8.13
N ILE A 192 -22.75 -20.64 9.21
CA ILE A 192 -21.54 -21.45 9.36
C ILE A 192 -21.44 -22.47 8.23
N LEU A 193 -22.49 -23.26 8.01
CA LEU A 193 -22.53 -24.29 6.98
C LEU A 193 -22.38 -23.69 5.59
N LYS A 194 -23.09 -22.60 5.31
CA LYS A 194 -23.00 -21.85 4.05
C LYS A 194 -21.58 -21.37 3.78
N THR A 195 -20.93 -20.76 4.76
CA THR A 195 -19.56 -20.26 4.65
C THR A 195 -18.55 -21.37 4.41
N GLN A 196 -18.72 -22.54 5.07
CA GLN A 196 -17.88 -23.71 4.84
C GLN A 196 -17.99 -24.20 3.39
N TRP A 197 -19.21 -24.30 2.85
CA TRP A 197 -19.43 -24.70 1.46
C TRP A 197 -18.91 -23.66 0.45
N ASP A 198 -19.13 -22.38 0.71
CA ASP A 198 -18.59 -21.29 -0.13
C ASP A 198 -17.05 -21.35 -0.17
N SER A 199 -16.42 -21.62 0.97
CA SER A 199 -14.96 -21.78 1.06
C SER A 199 -14.48 -23.02 0.29
N ARG A 200 -15.16 -24.16 0.45
CA ARG A 200 -14.83 -25.41 -0.26
C ARG A 200 -14.94 -25.26 -1.78
N ILE A 201 -16.03 -24.66 -2.25
CA ILE A 201 -16.22 -24.38 -3.69
C ILE A 201 -15.17 -23.41 -4.21
N SER A 202 -14.80 -22.39 -3.42
CA SER A 202 -13.77 -21.43 -3.80
C SER A 202 -12.38 -22.07 -3.87
N GLU A 203 -12.02 -22.90 -2.90
CA GLU A 203 -10.77 -23.68 -2.89
C GLU A 203 -10.70 -24.61 -4.11
N LEU A 204 -11.80 -25.30 -4.43
CA LEU A 204 -11.89 -26.17 -5.60
C LEU A 204 -11.69 -25.38 -6.90
N LYS A 205 -12.42 -24.27 -7.09
CA LYS A 205 -12.29 -23.42 -8.29
C LYS A 205 -10.88 -22.88 -8.45
N GLU A 206 -10.23 -22.49 -7.36
CA GLU A 206 -8.85 -22.00 -7.37
C GLU A 206 -7.86 -23.11 -7.73
N LEU A 207 -8.04 -24.32 -7.19
CA LEU A 207 -7.24 -25.47 -7.57
C LEU A 207 -7.41 -25.82 -9.05
N GLN A 208 -8.65 -25.80 -9.55
CA GLN A 208 -8.96 -26.06 -10.95
C GLN A 208 -8.35 -25.01 -11.88
N ARG A 209 -8.41 -23.71 -11.55
CA ARG A 209 -7.72 -22.65 -12.30
C ARG A 209 -6.21 -22.89 -12.38
N ARG A 210 -5.58 -23.23 -11.25
CA ARG A 210 -4.14 -23.55 -11.21
C ARG A 210 -3.79 -24.78 -12.04
N ASN A 211 -4.59 -25.84 -11.95
CA ASN A 211 -4.40 -27.05 -12.75
C ASN A 211 -4.58 -26.78 -14.24
N TYR A 212 -5.61 -26.00 -14.60
CA TYR A 212 -5.85 -25.59 -15.99
C TYR A 212 -4.67 -24.80 -16.55
N ARG A 213 -4.19 -23.80 -15.78
CA ARG A 213 -3.01 -23.01 -16.16
C ARG A 213 -1.77 -23.90 -16.30
N SER A 214 -1.51 -24.78 -15.34
CA SER A 214 -0.37 -25.69 -15.39
C SER A 214 -0.42 -26.64 -16.57
N PHE A 215 -1.61 -27.12 -16.95
CA PHE A 215 -1.81 -27.95 -18.13
C PHE A 215 -1.50 -27.18 -19.42
N VAL A 216 -2.04 -25.96 -19.57
CA VAL A 216 -1.76 -25.10 -20.73
C VAL A 216 -0.27 -24.82 -20.85
N MET A 217 0.40 -24.46 -19.75
CA MET A 217 1.83 -24.15 -19.78
C MET A 217 2.71 -25.37 -20.05
N SER A 218 2.34 -26.57 -19.58
CA SER A 218 3.13 -27.79 -19.80
C SER A 218 2.96 -28.37 -21.20
N VAL A 219 1.77 -28.27 -21.79
CA VAL A 219 1.53 -28.68 -23.19
C VAL A 219 2.26 -27.75 -24.15
N GLU A 220 2.30 -26.45 -23.85
CA GLU A 220 3.08 -25.46 -24.61
C GLU A 220 4.58 -25.77 -24.58
N GLU A 221 5.14 -26.19 -23.44
CA GLU A 221 6.54 -26.59 -23.32
C GLU A 221 6.86 -27.86 -24.15
N GLN A 222 5.88 -28.75 -24.30
CA GLN A 222 6.01 -29.99 -25.07
C GLN A 222 5.77 -29.82 -26.57
N LEU A 223 5.11 -28.73 -26.98
CA LEU A 223 4.92 -28.42 -28.39
C LEU A 223 6.29 -27.99 -28.97
N PRO A 224 6.77 -28.59 -30.07
CA PRO A 224 8.00 -28.14 -30.69
C PRO A 224 7.91 -26.64 -30.98
N GLN A 225 8.96 -25.88 -30.70
CA GLN A 225 9.15 -24.49 -31.17
C GLN A 225 9.29 -24.47 -32.71
N SER A 226 8.33 -25.00 -33.43
CA SER A 226 8.20 -24.89 -34.88
C SER A 226 6.94 -24.09 -35.10
N LEU A 227 7.07 -22.77 -34.98
CA LEU A 227 6.34 -21.71 -35.67
C LEU A 227 6.81 -20.39 -35.04
N SER A 228 8.09 -20.07 -35.22
CA SER A 228 8.53 -18.67 -35.17
C SER A 228 7.78 -17.90 -36.26
N PRO A 229 7.20 -16.72 -35.98
CA PRO A 229 6.73 -15.85 -37.05
C PRO A 229 7.96 -15.32 -37.81
N PRO A 230 7.91 -15.18 -39.15
CA PRO A 230 9.05 -14.66 -39.89
C PRO A 230 9.25 -13.19 -39.53
N ALA A 231 10.51 -12.81 -39.35
CA ALA A 231 10.92 -11.43 -39.23
C ALA A 231 10.61 -10.64 -40.51
N ALA A 232 10.24 -9.38 -40.29
CA ALA A 232 10.21 -8.23 -41.20
C ALA A 232 9.08 -8.11 -42.22
N THR A 233 8.25 -7.06 -42.06
CA THR A 233 8.21 -5.95 -43.02
C THR A 233 7.65 -4.68 -42.39
N VAL A 234 8.42 -3.60 -42.53
CA VAL A 234 8.04 -2.20 -42.32
C VAL A 234 6.76 -1.87 -43.09
N GLY A 235 5.74 -1.31 -42.41
CA GLY A 235 4.47 -0.95 -43.03
C GLY A 235 3.67 0.04 -42.18
N ARG A 236 3.70 1.29 -42.61
CA ARG A 236 3.01 2.47 -42.09
C ARG A 236 1.49 2.31 -42.15
N GLY A 237 0.76 2.62 -41.06
CA GLY A 237 -0.58 3.20 -41.16
C GLY A 237 -1.73 2.55 -40.37
N VAL A 238 -2.30 3.39 -39.47
CA VAL A 238 -3.73 3.56 -39.13
C VAL A 238 -4.39 2.53 -38.20
N ALA A 239 -4.80 3.05 -37.03
CA ALA A 239 -5.66 2.44 -36.02
C ALA A 239 -7.05 2.06 -36.54
N PRO A 240 -7.80 1.24 -35.79
CA PRO A 240 -8.95 1.85 -35.14
C PRO A 240 -9.19 1.43 -33.69
N SER A 241 -9.89 2.34 -33.02
CA SER A 241 -10.40 2.33 -31.66
C SER A 241 -11.55 1.33 -31.48
N SER A 242 -11.56 0.63 -30.34
CA SER A 242 -12.80 0.08 -29.77
C SER A 242 -12.73 0.08 -28.25
N LYS A 243 -13.41 1.08 -27.67
CA LYS A 243 -13.82 1.17 -26.27
C LYS A 243 -14.64 -0.07 -25.87
N VAL A 244 -14.32 -0.69 -24.74
CA VAL A 244 -15.32 -1.44 -23.96
C VAL A 244 -15.22 -1.06 -22.49
N THR A 245 -16.38 -0.68 -22.00
CA THR A 245 -16.78 -0.07 -20.73
C THR A 245 -16.51 -0.96 -19.51
N ARG A 246 -16.01 -0.35 -18.42
CA ARG A 246 -15.93 -0.93 -17.07
C ARG A 246 -17.33 -1.08 -16.46
N LEU A 247 -17.57 -2.20 -15.78
CA LEU A 247 -18.65 -2.31 -14.80
C LEU A 247 -18.02 -2.49 -13.42
N ASN A 248 -18.24 -1.48 -12.57
CA ASN A 248 -17.88 -1.46 -11.17
C ASN A 248 -18.79 -2.44 -10.39
N ALA A 249 -18.20 -3.15 -9.43
CA ALA A 249 -18.93 -3.77 -8.34
C ALA A 249 -18.13 -3.57 -7.03
N THR A 250 -18.61 -2.66 -6.20
CA THR A 250 -18.35 -2.61 -4.75
C THR A 250 -19.14 -3.73 -4.06
N PRO A 251 -18.64 -4.26 -2.92
CA PRO A 251 -19.22 -3.86 -1.63
C PRO A 251 -18.11 -3.69 -0.56
N SER A 252 -18.12 -2.58 0.20
CA SER A 252 -18.87 -2.34 1.45
C SER A 252 -18.14 -2.83 2.71
N GLN A 253 -17.91 -1.83 3.56
CA GLN A 253 -17.25 -1.77 4.85
C GLN A 253 -17.98 -2.53 5.99
N ILE A 254 -17.29 -2.63 7.15
CA ILE A 254 -17.75 -2.31 8.53
C ILE A 254 -17.46 -3.40 9.59
N LEU A 255 -16.42 -3.09 10.42
CA LEU A 255 -16.28 -3.10 11.89
C LEU A 255 -16.48 -4.36 12.78
N ASN A 256 -15.45 -4.53 13.64
CA ASN A 256 -15.41 -4.69 15.12
C ASN A 256 -16.32 -5.75 15.80
N GLU A 257 -15.88 -6.53 16.80
CA GLU A 257 -15.23 -6.10 18.06
C GLU A 257 -14.73 -7.31 18.90
N SER A 258 -13.62 -7.10 19.64
CA SER A 258 -13.26 -7.60 20.99
C SER A 258 -13.27 -9.09 21.36
N ALA A 259 -12.08 -9.63 21.71
CA ALA A 259 -11.87 -10.39 22.97
C ALA A 259 -10.38 -10.62 23.31
N LYS A 260 -9.96 -10.02 24.43
CA LYS A 260 -9.06 -10.52 25.50
C LYS A 260 -7.68 -11.14 25.16
N THR A 261 -6.65 -10.42 25.60
CA THR A 261 -5.30 -10.86 25.96
C THR A 261 -5.28 -12.03 26.98
N PRO A 262 -4.19 -12.83 27.05
CA PRO A 262 -3.10 -12.48 28.00
C PRO A 262 -1.66 -12.75 27.50
N HIS A 263 -0.75 -11.84 27.90
CA HIS A 263 0.64 -12.02 28.41
C HIS A 263 1.64 -12.96 27.67
N ARG A 264 2.95 -12.72 27.54
CA ARG A 264 3.94 -11.70 27.99
C ARG A 264 5.27 -12.15 27.34
N GLY A 265 5.96 -11.26 26.62
CA GLY A 265 7.29 -11.51 26.06
C GLY A 265 8.14 -10.25 26.15
N SER A 266 9.23 -10.32 26.90
CA SER A 266 10.10 -9.24 27.32
C SER A 266 10.73 -8.47 26.15
N ILE A 267 10.54 -7.15 26.09
CA ILE A 267 11.30 -6.25 25.20
C ILE A 267 12.51 -5.73 25.97
N THR A 268 13.69 -6.25 25.63
CA THR A 268 14.96 -5.61 25.95
C THR A 268 15.23 -4.51 24.91
N HIS A 269 15.05 -3.26 25.29
CA HIS A 269 15.43 -2.10 24.48
C HIS A 269 16.96 -1.95 24.46
N ALA A 270 17.58 -2.16 23.30
CA ALA A 270 18.88 -1.59 22.99
C ALA A 270 18.70 -0.14 22.49
N PRO A 271 19.65 0.78 22.74
CA PRO A 271 19.49 2.20 22.40
C PRO A 271 19.49 2.41 20.89
N MET A 272 18.41 3.02 20.37
CA MET A 272 18.17 3.28 18.95
C MET A 272 18.99 4.46 18.42
N SER A 273 19.54 4.29 17.23
CA SER A 273 19.97 5.37 16.33
C SER A 273 18.74 6.13 15.78
N PRO A 274 18.76 7.46 15.66
CA PRO A 274 17.60 8.27 15.29
C PRO A 274 17.11 8.15 13.83
N HIS A 275 17.67 7.25 13.02
CA HIS A 275 17.39 7.19 11.57
C HIS A 275 16.93 5.83 11.00
N GLU A 276 16.69 4.80 11.82
CA GLU A 276 16.25 3.51 11.28
C GLU A 276 14.73 3.33 11.46
N PRO A 277 13.95 3.21 10.36
CA PRO A 277 12.51 3.01 10.44
C PRO A 277 12.21 1.72 11.20
N ARG A 278 11.26 1.79 12.14
CA ARG A 278 10.88 0.66 12.98
C ARG A 278 10.50 -0.52 12.09
N SER A 279 11.20 -1.64 12.23
CA SER A 279 10.91 -2.84 11.43
C SER A 279 10.65 -4.04 12.34
N GLU A 280 9.63 -4.82 12.00
CA GLU A 280 9.22 -6.03 12.70
C GLU A 280 9.21 -7.17 11.69
N SER A 281 9.85 -8.29 12.01
CA SER A 281 9.85 -9.47 11.16
C SER A 281 9.09 -10.59 11.87
N PHE A 282 8.19 -11.25 11.15
CA PHE A 282 7.48 -12.41 11.67
C PHE A 282 7.34 -13.49 10.60
N MET A 283 7.20 -14.72 11.08
CA MET A 283 7.09 -15.89 10.24
C MET A 283 5.62 -16.28 10.11
N VAL A 284 5.15 -16.49 8.89
CA VAL A 284 3.82 -17.00 8.60
C VAL A 284 3.96 -18.39 8.01
N GLU A 285 3.34 -19.37 8.65
CA GLU A 285 3.24 -20.74 8.16
C GLU A 285 1.91 -20.91 7.41
N LEU A 286 1.97 -21.33 6.15
CA LEU A 286 0.82 -21.47 5.26
C LEU A 286 0.64 -22.93 4.81
N GLY A 287 -0.63 -23.32 4.66
CA GLY A 287 -1.08 -24.62 4.17
C GLY A 287 -1.57 -25.59 5.26
N ARG A 288 -2.36 -26.60 4.87
CA ARG A 288 -2.98 -27.60 5.79
C ARG A 288 -1.98 -28.38 6.65
N GLN A 289 -0.69 -28.37 6.31
CA GLN A 289 0.39 -29.05 7.04
C GLN A 289 1.50 -28.10 7.52
N LEU A 290 1.31 -26.77 7.43
CA LEU A 290 2.29 -25.75 7.87
C LEU A 290 3.70 -25.89 7.24
N ARG A 291 3.82 -26.57 6.10
CA ARG A 291 5.11 -26.87 5.45
C ARG A 291 5.74 -25.67 4.73
N THR A 292 4.98 -24.60 4.50
CA THR A 292 5.47 -23.42 3.78
C THR A 292 5.60 -22.28 4.78
N SER A 293 6.82 -21.81 5.05
CA SER A 293 7.05 -20.67 5.92
C SER A 293 7.53 -19.46 5.11
N TYR A 294 6.91 -18.31 5.35
CA TYR A 294 7.29 -17.02 4.77
C TYR A 294 7.77 -16.11 5.90
N ASN A 295 8.94 -15.49 5.73
CA ASN A 295 9.38 -14.42 6.61
C ASN A 295 8.92 -13.10 6.04
N LEU A 296 7.94 -12.48 6.70
CA LEU A 296 7.43 -11.17 6.35
C LEU A 296 8.14 -10.12 7.20
N LYS A 297 8.65 -9.07 6.56
CA LYS A 297 9.23 -7.90 7.23
C LYS A 297 8.32 -6.71 7.03
N LEU A 298 7.71 -6.24 8.11
CA LEU A 298 7.04 -4.95 8.16
C LEU A 298 8.08 -3.87 8.40
N ILE A 299 8.01 -2.80 7.62
CA ILE A 299 8.84 -1.63 7.77
C ILE A 299 7.90 -0.44 7.94
N GLN A 300 8.11 0.36 8.98
CA GLN A 300 7.40 1.61 9.17
C GLN A 300 7.65 2.51 7.96
N ALA A 301 6.61 2.77 7.19
CA ALA A 301 6.65 3.75 6.12
C ALA A 301 6.46 5.16 6.72
N ASP A 302 7.28 6.10 6.31
CA ASP A 302 6.99 7.51 6.49
C ASP A 302 5.89 7.90 5.48
N PRO A 303 4.72 8.40 5.92
CA PRO A 303 3.68 8.85 5.01
C PRO A 303 4.18 9.90 4.01
N LEU A 304 5.22 10.67 4.34
CA LEU A 304 5.83 11.64 3.41
C LEU A 304 6.56 10.96 2.24
N ASN A 305 7.07 9.74 2.43
CA ASN A 305 7.70 8.94 1.35
C ASN A 305 6.66 8.34 0.39
N LEU A 306 5.38 8.30 0.79
CA LEU A 306 4.29 7.80 -0.05
C LEU A 306 3.75 8.89 -0.97
N ILE A 307 3.82 10.15 -0.55
CA ILE A 307 3.32 11.34 -1.28
C ILE A 307 4.37 12.07 -2.12
N THR A 308 5.65 11.72 -1.98
CA THR A 308 6.70 12.33 -2.80
C THR A 308 6.64 11.75 -4.21
N ILE A 309 6.10 12.55 -5.14
CA ILE A 309 6.08 12.28 -6.58
C ILE A 309 7.51 11.92 -7.02
N VAL A 310 7.67 10.77 -7.67
CA VAL A 310 8.93 10.37 -8.32
C VAL A 310 9.19 11.34 -9.47
N GLY A 311 9.87 12.43 -9.14
CA GLY A 311 10.28 13.50 -10.05
C GLY A 311 11.42 14.36 -9.51
N SER A 312 11.74 14.29 -8.21
CA SER A 312 12.85 15.04 -7.59
C SER A 312 14.07 14.19 -7.22
N GLY A 313 14.11 12.93 -7.64
CA GLY A 313 15.21 12.01 -7.38
C GLY A 313 16.36 12.12 -8.38
N LEU A 314 17.07 13.26 -8.42
CA LEU A 314 18.48 13.25 -8.84
C LEU A 314 19.33 12.94 -7.60
N SER A 315 19.37 11.66 -7.23
CA SER A 315 20.45 11.11 -6.42
C SER A 315 20.88 9.83 -7.12
N GLY A 316 21.98 9.93 -7.87
CA GLY A 316 22.62 8.79 -8.50
C GLY A 316 23.13 7.79 -7.45
N PRO A 317 23.47 6.56 -7.86
CA PRO A 317 23.97 5.56 -6.95
C PRO A 317 25.26 6.04 -6.25
N PRO A 318 25.51 5.65 -4.99
CA PRO A 318 26.72 6.01 -4.29
C PRO A 318 27.92 5.37 -5.02
N SER A 319 28.89 6.19 -5.41
CA SER A 319 30.18 5.73 -5.91
C SER A 319 30.92 5.05 -4.76
N GLU A 320 31.28 3.78 -4.94
CA GLU A 320 32.27 3.10 -4.12
C GLU A 320 33.58 3.90 -4.12
N ARG A 321 34.06 4.25 -2.92
CA ARG A 321 35.48 4.31 -2.54
C ARG A 321 35.62 4.06 -1.05
#